data_AF-A0A645I5R3-F1
#
_entry.id   AF-A0A645I5R3-F1
#
_cell.length_a   1.000
_cell.length_b   1.000
_cell.length_c   1.000
_cell.angle_alpha   90.00
_cell.angle_beta   90.00
_cell.angle_gamma   90.00
#
_symmetry.space_group_name_H-M   'P 1'
#
loop_
_entity.id
_entity.type
_entity.pdbx_description
1 polymer ?
#
loop_
_entity_poly.entity_id
_entity_poly.type
_entity_poly.pdbx_seq_one_letter_code
_entity_poly.pdbx_strand_id
1 'polypeptide(L)'
;MDQSLDAAYQVYDIARTQVGALESGIVKKAEAALKVAESAYRFGERGFLDVVDAQRVYRAARSELITARHELAAAWVEIERLRALPGGKAE
;
A
#
# COMPACT_ATOMS: atom_id res chain seq x y z
N MET A 1 -22.35 10.22 15.81
CA MET A 1 -21.93 10.92 14.59
C MET A 1 -20.48 11.38 14.70
N ASP A 2 -20.11 12.17 15.72
CA ASP A 2 -18.69 12.55 15.94
C ASP A 2 -17.76 11.35 16.13
N GLN A 3 -18.07 10.45 17.06
CA GLN A 3 -17.21 9.29 17.34
C GLN A 3 -17.00 8.36 16.13
N SER A 4 -18.01 8.18 15.29
CA SER A 4 -17.90 7.37 14.07
C SER A 4 -17.07 8.05 12.99
N LEU A 5 -17.17 9.38 12.90
CA LEU A 5 -16.39 10.17 11.95
C LEU A 5 -14.92 10.26 12.38
N ASP A 6 -14.66 10.48 13.66
CA ASP A 6 -13.31 10.47 14.24
C ASP A 6 -12.61 9.13 14.04
N ALA A 7 -13.33 8.02 14.27
CA ALA A 7 -12.80 6.69 14.01
C ALA A 7 -12.48 6.47 12.53
N ALA A 8 -13.32 6.96 11.60
CA ALA A 8 -13.08 6.85 10.17
C ALA A 8 -11.83 7.64 9.73
N TYR A 9 -11.58 8.83 10.30
CA TYR A 9 -10.34 9.57 10.06
C TYR A 9 -9.11 8.84 10.60
N GLN A 10 -9.19 8.23 11.78
CA GLN A 10 -8.07 7.45 12.32
C GLN A 10 -7.71 6.29 11.38
N VAL A 11 -8.72 5.57 10.87
CA VAL A 11 -8.51 4.48 9.90
C VAL A 11 -7.90 5.02 8.61
N TYR A 12 -8.38 6.16 8.10
CA TYR A 12 -7.81 6.82 6.92
C TYR A 12 -6.33 7.19 7.11
N ASP A 13 -5.97 7.77 8.26
CA ASP A 13 -4.58 8.17 8.55
C ASP A 13 -3.64 6.96 8.69
N ILE A 14 -4.11 5.86 9.28
CA ILE A 14 -3.38 4.60 9.34
C ILE A 14 -3.14 4.07 7.92
N ALA A 15 -4.20 3.96 7.10
CA ALA A 15 -4.10 3.47 5.73
C ALA A 15 -3.18 4.35 4.87
N ARG A 16 -3.24 5.68 5.05
CA ARG A 16 -2.37 6.64 4.36
C ARG A 16 -0.91 6.44 4.76
N THR A 17 -0.65 6.24 6.05
CA THR A 17 0.71 5.96 6.56
C THR A 17 1.25 4.65 6.00
N GLN A 18 0.41 3.61 5.94
CA GLN A 18 0.77 2.31 5.38
C GLN A 18 1.11 2.40 3.89
N VAL A 19 0.30 3.10 3.09
CA VAL A 19 0.61 3.38 1.67
C VAL A 19 1.96 4.09 1.55
N GLY A 20 2.19 5.14 2.35
CA GLY A 20 3.45 5.89 2.34
C GLY A 20 4.67 5.01 2.68
N ALA A 21 4.55 4.11 3.66
CA ALA A 21 5.63 3.19 4.05
C ALA A 21 5.92 2.14 2.94
N LEU A 22 4.89 1.61 2.29
CA LEU A 22 5.02 0.66 1.20
C LEU A 22 5.66 1.30 -0.04
N GLU A 23 5.23 2.50 -0.43
CA GLU A 23 5.75 3.23 -1.59
C GLU A 23 7.19 3.70 -1.42
N SER A 24 7.51 4.28 -0.27
CA SER A 24 8.82 4.89 -0.02
C SER A 24 9.88 3.87 0.40
N GLY A 25 9.47 2.75 1.00
CA GLY A 25 10.37 1.76 1.58
C GLY A 25 10.33 0.42 0.85
N ILE A 26 9.28 -0.37 1.11
CA ILE A 26 9.27 -1.82 0.82
C ILE A 26 9.33 -2.08 -0.69
N VAL A 27 8.49 -1.41 -1.48
CA VAL A 27 8.44 -1.63 -2.93
C VAL A 27 9.77 -1.24 -3.59
N LYS A 28 10.36 -0.09 -3.20
CA LYS A 28 11.65 0.36 -3.74
C LYS A 28 12.80 -0.58 -3.38
N LYS A 29 12.83 -1.08 -2.14
CA LYS A 29 13.85 -2.05 -1.71
C LYS A 29 13.73 -3.36 -2.48
N ALA A 30 12.51 -3.86 -2.66
CA ALA A 30 12.27 -5.08 -3.42
C ALA A 30 12.62 -4.91 -4.92
N GLU A 31 12.33 -3.75 -5.51
CA GLU A 31 12.74 -3.41 -6.87
C GLU A 31 14.28 -3.38 -7.01
N ALA A 32 14.97 -2.75 -6.05
CA ALA A 32 16.43 -2.70 -6.05
C ALA A 32 17.04 -4.09 -5.91
N ALA A 33 16.50 -4.94 -5.03
CA ALA A 33 16.93 -6.33 -4.87
C ALA A 33 16.77 -7.13 -6.18
N LEU A 34 15.66 -6.94 -6.90
CA LEU A 34 15.46 -7.53 -8.21
C LEU A 34 16.53 -7.07 -9.22
N LYS A 35 16.81 -5.77 -9.31
CA LYS A 35 17.85 -5.24 -10.20
C LYS A 35 19.25 -5.81 -9.90
N VAL A 36 19.56 -6.02 -8.61
CA VAL A 36 20.80 -6.67 -8.19
C VAL A 36 20.83 -8.12 -8.63
N ALA A 37 19.75 -8.89 -8.41
CA ALA A 37 19.67 -10.29 -8.82
C ALA A 37 19.78 -10.46 -10.35
N GLU A 38 19.10 -9.61 -11.12
CA GLU A 38 19.19 -9.60 -12.59
C GLU A 38 20.61 -9.28 -13.08
N SER A 39 21.32 -8.40 -12.38
CA SER A 39 22.70 -8.08 -12.71
C SER A 39 23.63 -9.24 -12.38
N ALA A 40 23.52 -9.83 -11.19
CA ALA A 40 24.32 -11.00 -10.78
C ALA A 40 24.11 -12.19 -11.72
N TYR A 41 22.88 -12.43 -12.18
CA TYR A 41 22.59 -13.46 -13.19
C TYR A 41 23.28 -13.16 -14.53
N ARG A 42 23.23 -11.90 -15.01
CA ARG A 42 23.92 -11.50 -16.25
C ARG A 42 25.44 -11.65 -16.18
N PHE A 43 26.04 -11.46 -15.00
CA PHE A 43 27.47 -11.68 -14.78
C PHE A 43 27.82 -13.15 -14.52
N GLY A 44 26.84 -14.05 -14.42
CA GLY A 44 27.06 -15.47 -14.14
C GLY A 44 27.44 -15.77 -12.68
N GLU A 45 27.31 -14.80 -11.77
CA GLU A 45 27.65 -14.94 -10.35
C GLU A 45 26.56 -15.67 -9.54
N ARG A 46 25.33 -15.69 -10.07
CA ARG A 46 24.14 -16.26 -9.42
C ARG A 46 23.23 -16.97 -10.42
N GLY A 47 22.47 -17.93 -9.93
CA GLY A 47 21.56 -18.74 -10.77
C GLY A 47 20.28 -17.98 -11.13
N PHE A 48 19.59 -18.41 -12.18
CA PHE A 48 18.29 -17.83 -12.59
C PHE A 48 17.22 -17.89 -11.48
N LEU A 49 17.29 -18.87 -10.57
CA LEU A 49 16.37 -19.00 -9.45
C LEU A 49 16.39 -17.78 -8.51
N ASP A 50 17.54 -17.14 -8.33
CA ASP A 50 17.66 -15.94 -7.49
C ASP A 50 16.89 -14.76 -8.10
N VAL A 51 16.86 -14.66 -9.43
CA VAL A 51 16.06 -13.66 -10.15
C VAL A 51 14.57 -13.95 -9.94
N VAL A 52 14.15 -15.21 -10.07
CA VAL A 52 12.75 -15.59 -9.88
C VAL A 52 12.27 -15.33 -8.44
N ASP A 53 13.10 -15.61 -7.44
CA ASP A 53 12.79 -15.30 -6.05
C ASP A 53 12.67 -13.78 -5.82
N ALA A 54 13.63 -13.00 -6.31
CA ALA A 54 13.57 -11.54 -6.21
C ALA A 54 12.35 -10.94 -6.94
N GLN A 55 11.99 -11.49 -8.11
CA GLN A 55 10.77 -11.12 -8.83
C GLN A 55 9.52 -11.43 -8.01
N ARG A 56 9.47 -12.60 -7.36
CA ARG A 56 8.36 -12.99 -6.50
C ARG A 56 8.19 -12.02 -5.33
N VAL A 57 9.29 -11.66 -4.65
CA VAL A 57 9.28 -10.69 -3.55
C VAL A 57 8.81 -9.32 -4.03
N TYR A 58 9.33 -8.83 -5.16
CA TYR A 58 8.90 -7.56 -5.73
C TYR A 58 7.41 -7.54 -6.11
N ARG A 59 6.91 -8.63 -6.70
CA ARG A 59 5.48 -8.76 -7.01
C ARG A 59 4.62 -8.79 -5.76
N ALA A 60 5.04 -9.48 -4.71
CA ALA A 60 4.33 -9.50 -3.43
C ALA A 60 4.25 -8.10 -2.81
N ALA A 61 5.37 -7.37 -2.76
CA ALA A 61 5.40 -5.99 -2.25
C ALA A 61 4.48 -5.05 -3.05
N ARG A 62 4.44 -5.18 -4.39
CA ARG A 62 3.51 -4.42 -5.23
C ARG A 62 2.05 -4.79 -4.97
N SER A 63 1.76 -6.06 -4.76
CA SER A 63 0.41 -6.52 -4.43
C SER A 63 -0.06 -5.93 -3.11
N GLU A 64 0.80 -5.91 -2.09
CA GLU A 64 0.50 -5.31 -0.78
C GLU A 64 0.23 -3.80 -0.89
N LEU A 65 1.02 -3.08 -1.70
CA LEU A 65 0.76 -1.68 -1.98
C LEU A 65 -0.60 -1.44 -2.66
N ILE A 66 -0.99 -2.31 -3.61
CA ILE A 66 -2.30 -2.21 -4.26
C ILE A 66 -3.40 -2.39 -3.20
N THR A 67 -3.31 -3.41 -2.35
CA THR A 67 -4.27 -3.62 -1.25
C THR A 67 -4.36 -2.40 -0.33
N ALA A 68 -3.23 -1.86 0.13
CA ALA A 68 -3.22 -0.68 1.01
C ALA A 68 -3.86 0.56 0.36
N ARG A 69 -3.65 0.76 -0.95
CA ARG A 69 -4.30 1.84 -1.71
C ARG A 69 -5.82 1.64 -1.82
N HIS A 70 -6.27 0.40 -1.99
CA HIS A 70 -7.69 0.06 -1.96
C HIS A 70 -8.30 0.33 -0.58
N GLU A 71 -7.62 -0.02 0.51
CA GLU A 71 -8.06 0.25 1.87
C GLU A 71 -8.15 1.76 2.16
N LEU A 72 -7.16 2.54 1.72
CA LEU A 72 -7.18 4.00 1.81
C LEU A 72 -8.39 4.61 1.07
N ALA A 73 -8.65 4.13 -0.15
CA ALA A 73 -9.80 4.58 -0.94
C ALA A 73 -11.12 4.21 -0.25
N ALA A 74 -11.22 3.01 0.32
CA ALA A 74 -12.39 2.58 1.08
C ALA A 74 -12.62 3.44 2.33
N ALA A 75 -11.56 3.74 3.10
CA ALA A 75 -11.63 4.63 4.26
C ALA A 75 -12.10 6.04 3.87
N TRP A 76 -11.63 6.56 2.74
CA TRP A 76 -12.10 7.84 2.21
C TRP A 76 -13.59 7.82 1.85
N VAL A 77 -14.06 6.77 1.17
CA VAL A 77 -15.48 6.61 0.83
C VAL A 77 -16.34 6.55 2.09
N GLU A 78 -15.87 5.90 3.16
CA GLU A 78 -16.60 5.82 4.42
C GLU A 78 -16.71 7.19 5.11
N ILE A 79 -15.65 8.01 5.09
CA ILE A 79 -15.68 9.39 5.59
C ILE A 79 -16.74 10.20 4.82
N GLU A 80 -16.76 10.12 3.49
CA GLU A 80 -17.72 10.83 2.66
C GLU A 80 -19.16 10.33 2.90
N ARG A 81 -19.36 9.03 3.08
CA ARG A 81 -20.66 8.46 3.45
C ARG A 81 -21.17 9.00 4.78
N LEU A 82 -20.31 9.05 5.80
CA LEU A 82 -20.66 9.57 7.12
C LEU A 82 -20.96 11.07 7.09
N ARG A 83 -20.26 11.84 6.24
CA ARG A 83 -20.53 13.26 6.00
C ARG A 83 -21.84 13.51 5.23
N ALA A 84 -22.21 12.59 4.33
CA ALA A 84 -23.42 12.68 3.52
C ALA A 84 -24.70 12.24 4.26
N LEU A 85 -24.60 11.60 5.43
CA LEU A 85 -25.76 11.27 6.26
C LEU A 85 -26.42 12.57 6.77
N PRO A 86 -27.72 12.80 6.51
CA PRO A 86 -28.40 14.00 6.99
C PRO A 86 -28.63 13.88 8.51
N GLY A 87 -27.73 14.48 9.27
CA GLY A 87 -27.83 14.61 10.73
C GLY A 87 -27.69 16.05 11.23
N GLY A 88 -27.82 17.05 10.35
CA GLY A 88 -27.65 18.44 10.75
C GLY A 88 -27.82 19.46 9.65
N LYS A 89 -29.04 19.60 9.09
CA LYS A 89 -29.63 20.88 8.67
C LYS A 89 -31.16 20.78 8.64
N ALA A 90 -31.81 21.69 9.40
CA ALA A 90 -33.21 22.14 9.38
C ALA A 90 -34.24 21.12 9.91
N GLU A 91 -34.98 21.31 11.02
CA GLU A 91 -35.63 22.53 11.57
C GLU A 91 -36.39 23.37 10.53
#